data_AF-Q0TZ98-F1
#
_entry.id   AF-Q0TZ98-F1
#
_cell.length_a   1.000
_cell.length_b   1.000
_cell.length_c   1.000
_cell.angle_alpha   90.00
_cell.angle_beta   90.00
_cell.angle_gamma   90.00
#
_symmetry.space_group_name_H-M   'P 1'
#
loop_
_entity.id
_entity.type
_entity.pdbx_description
1 polymer ?
#
loop_
_entity_poly.entity_id
_entity_poly.type
_entity_poly.pdbx_seq_one_letter_code
_entity_poly.pdbx_strand_id
1 'polypeptide(L)'
;MPTLLTLVLCTLNFTIGILSITVLALVAHTLTLTSSPPYVRGTSRSILFWPGCGGIVDMILFIILWHLTPRESVGQVHQDSHEDSNVNADQCQEKKRKYFWNGLVFVASFIFGRPAVVLVYTFVEWGRAEKGDMMMGKGYFTTETWACAASQAGVEGAGSVCQELRAARYLLIPEVVLGAAILELVICMKSRFSGRKKPAEEEAASTATKA
;
A
#
# COMPACT_ATOMS: atom_id res chain seq x y z
N MET A 1 -24.57 4.54 -5.70
CA MET A 1 -23.44 3.58 -5.65
C MET A 1 -22.08 4.11 -5.15
N PRO A 2 -21.75 5.42 -5.06
CA PRO A 2 -20.39 5.82 -4.63
C PRO A 2 -20.11 5.67 -3.12
N THR A 3 -21.15 5.60 -2.28
CA THR A 3 -21.02 5.57 -0.82
C THR A 3 -20.49 4.24 -0.29
N LEU A 4 -21.03 3.10 -0.77
CA LEU A 4 -20.59 1.77 -0.34
C LEU A 4 -19.11 1.54 -0.67
N LEU A 5 -18.68 1.90 -1.87
CA LEU A 5 -17.30 1.72 -2.32
C LEU A 5 -16.33 2.61 -1.55
N THR A 6 -16.73 3.86 -1.29
CA THR A 6 -15.97 4.76 -0.40
C THR A 6 -15.83 4.15 0.98
N LEU A 7 -16.92 3.62 1.54
CA LEU A 7 -16.90 2.98 2.86
C LEU A 7 -15.95 1.78 2.86
N VAL A 8 -16.03 0.89 1.87
CA VAL A 8 -15.13 -0.27 1.74
C VAL A 8 -13.67 0.17 1.66
N LEU A 9 -13.33 1.14 0.81
CA LEU A 9 -11.95 1.63 0.68
C LEU A 9 -11.43 2.28 1.96
N CYS A 10 -12.26 3.09 2.63
CA CYS A 10 -11.91 3.67 3.93
C CYS A 10 -11.69 2.59 4.99
N THR A 11 -12.56 1.58 5.06
CA THR A 11 -12.41 0.46 6.00
C THR A 11 -11.12 -0.31 5.73
N LEU A 12 -10.84 -0.68 4.47
CA LEU A 12 -9.61 -1.39 4.10
C LEU A 12 -8.36 -0.58 4.45
N ASN A 13 -8.34 0.70 4.08
CA ASN A 13 -7.21 1.59 4.35
C ASN A 13 -6.99 1.79 5.85
N PHE A 14 -8.08 1.91 6.63
CA PHE A 14 -8.00 2.01 8.08
C PHE A 14 -7.46 0.72 8.72
N THR A 15 -7.89 -0.45 8.26
CA THR A 15 -7.35 -1.73 8.72
C THR A 15 -5.85 -1.86 8.43
N ILE A 16 -5.39 -1.46 7.24
CA ILE A 16 -3.96 -1.40 6.91
C ILE A 16 -3.21 -0.46 7.86
N GLY A 17 -3.79 0.70 8.16
CA GLY A 17 -3.22 1.64 9.14
C GLY A 17 -3.05 1.02 10.53
N ILE A 18 -4.06 0.30 11.02
CA ILE A 18 -3.98 -0.42 12.31
C ILE A 18 -2.87 -1.48 12.29
N LEU A 19 -2.80 -2.26 11.21
CA LEU A 19 -1.73 -3.27 11.05
C LEU A 19 -0.35 -2.61 11.05
N SER A 20 -0.19 -1.51 10.31
CA SER A 20 1.06 -0.73 10.25
C SER A 20 1.47 -0.20 11.62
N ILE A 21 0.53 0.34 12.40
CA ILE A 21 0.77 0.82 13.78
C ILE A 21 1.17 -0.35 14.68
N THR A 22 0.52 -1.50 14.54
CA THR A 22 0.82 -2.69 15.34
C THR A 22 2.22 -3.23 15.05
N VAL A 23 2.59 -3.31 13.76
CA VAL A 23 3.96 -3.66 13.34
C VAL A 23 4.96 -2.67 13.92
N LEU A 24 4.69 -1.37 13.83
CA LEU A 24 5.56 -0.33 14.36
C LEU A 24 5.70 -0.42 15.89
N ALA A 25 4.60 -0.65 16.61
CA ALA A 25 4.58 -0.79 18.06
C ALA A 25 5.38 -2.02 18.51
N LEU A 26 5.21 -3.15 17.83
CA LEU A 26 5.98 -4.37 18.08
C LEU A 26 7.47 -4.09 17.88
N VAL A 27 7.86 -3.54 16.72
CA VAL A 27 9.27 -3.24 16.42
C VAL A 27 9.88 -2.25 17.41
N ALA A 28 9.15 -1.18 17.76
CA ALA A 28 9.60 -0.19 18.75
C ALA A 28 9.79 -0.81 20.13
N HIS A 29 8.84 -1.64 20.56
CA HIS A 29 8.95 -2.39 21.82
C HIS A 29 10.19 -3.30 21.81
N THR A 30 10.43 -4.01 20.71
CA THR A 30 11.63 -4.84 20.56
C THR A 30 12.92 -4.02 20.67
N LEU A 31 12.96 -2.82 20.08
CA LEU A 31 14.13 -1.93 20.16
C LEU A 31 14.39 -1.44 21.59
N THR A 32 13.35 -1.22 22.40
CA THR A 32 13.51 -0.82 23.80
C THR A 32 14.01 -1.95 24.70
N LEU A 33 13.58 -3.19 24.43
CA LEU A 33 14.00 -4.36 25.22
C LEU A 33 15.39 -4.85 24.88
N THR A 34 15.90 -4.53 23.68
CA THR A 34 17.15 -5.11 23.20
C THR A 34 18.32 -4.14 23.43
N SER A 35 19.15 -4.42 24.44
CA SER A 35 20.52 -3.88 24.55
C SER A 35 21.39 -4.51 23.47
N SER A 36 21.18 -4.08 22.24
CA SER A 36 21.59 -4.85 21.08
C SER A 36 23.09 -5.14 21.04
N PRO A 37 23.49 -6.39 20.76
CA PRO A 37 24.90 -6.70 20.60
C PRO A 37 25.46 -5.98 19.37
N PRO A 38 26.77 -5.64 19.39
CA PRO A 38 27.43 -4.85 18.34
C PRO A 38 27.45 -5.53 16.95
N TYR A 39 27.03 -6.80 16.86
CA TYR A 39 27.10 -7.63 15.65
C TYR A 39 25.80 -7.69 14.83
N VAL A 40 24.72 -7.01 15.25
CA VAL A 40 23.51 -6.90 14.43
C VAL A 40 23.68 -5.75 13.45
N ARG A 41 23.72 -6.05 12.13
CA ARG A 41 23.80 -5.02 11.09
C ARG A 41 22.67 -4.00 11.27
N GLY A 42 23.02 -2.72 11.41
CA GLY A 42 22.04 -1.64 11.60
C GLY A 42 20.94 -1.61 10.53
N THR A 43 21.27 -2.03 9.30
CA THR A 43 20.34 -2.17 8.17
C THR A 43 19.15 -3.09 8.47
N SER A 44 19.32 -4.10 9.33
CA SER A 44 18.27 -5.06 9.67
C SER A 44 17.17 -4.48 10.56
N ARG A 45 17.48 -3.48 11.40
CA ARG A 45 16.48 -2.82 12.27
C ARG A 45 15.57 -1.90 11.48
N SER A 46 16.11 -1.23 10.47
CA SER A 46 15.37 -0.28 9.65
C SER A 46 14.34 -0.94 8.73
N ILE A 47 14.49 -2.24 8.43
CA ILE A 47 13.67 -2.89 7.39
C ILE A 47 12.23 -3.15 7.82
N LEU A 48 11.98 -3.44 9.10
CA LEU A 48 10.64 -3.60 9.66
C LEU A 48 10.02 -2.27 10.10
N PHE A 49 10.85 -1.24 10.32
CA PHE A 49 10.39 0.12 10.58
C PHE A 49 9.78 0.76 9.33
N TRP A 50 10.33 0.41 8.16
CA TRP A 50 9.89 0.93 6.86
C TRP A 50 8.41 0.67 6.53
N PRO A 51 7.87 -0.57 6.61
CA PRO A 51 6.46 -0.80 6.35
C PRO A 51 5.57 -0.17 7.42
N GLY A 52 5.99 -0.15 8.69
CA GLY A 52 5.22 0.47 9.77
C GLY A 52 5.03 1.99 9.57
N CYS A 53 6.11 2.75 9.42
CA CYS A 53 6.00 4.20 9.18
C CYS A 53 5.49 4.52 7.78
N GLY A 54 5.96 3.78 6.77
CA GLY A 54 5.55 3.95 5.38
C GLY A 54 4.05 3.73 5.20
N GLY A 55 3.49 2.69 5.80
CA GLY A 55 2.06 2.37 5.74
C GLY A 55 1.19 3.48 6.34
N ILE A 56 1.60 4.11 7.45
CA ILE A 56 0.89 5.26 8.03
C ILE A 56 0.89 6.45 7.07
N VAL A 57 2.04 6.77 6.47
CA VAL A 57 2.16 7.88 5.51
C VAL A 57 1.33 7.60 4.26
N ASP A 58 1.42 6.39 3.72
CA ASP A 58 0.69 5.97 2.53
C ASP A 58 -0.83 5.98 2.81
N MET A 59 -1.28 5.57 4.00
CA MET A 59 -2.68 5.65 4.45
C MET A 59 -3.19 7.10 4.46
N ILE A 60 -2.43 8.02 5.05
CA ILE A 60 -2.79 9.46 5.11
C ILE A 60 -2.85 10.05 3.70
N LEU A 61 -1.85 9.77 2.87
CA LEU A 61 -1.82 10.22 1.47
C LEU A 61 -3.02 9.68 0.69
N PHE A 62 -3.39 8.41 0.89
CA PHE A 62 -4.54 7.82 0.25
C PHE A 62 -5.84 8.52 0.65
N ILE A 63 -6.03 8.82 1.94
CA ILE A 63 -7.20 9.56 2.45
C ILE A 63 -7.26 10.96 1.86
N ILE A 64 -6.14 11.69 1.86
CA ILE A 64 -6.06 13.05 1.33
C ILE A 64 -6.42 13.04 -0.16
N LEU A 65 -5.79 12.18 -0.96
CA LEU A 65 -6.10 12.05 -2.38
C LEU A 65 -7.57 11.67 -2.56
N TRP A 66 -8.07 10.69 -1.81
CA TRP A 66 -9.47 10.28 -1.92
C TRP A 66 -10.45 11.43 -1.64
N HIS A 67 -10.22 12.25 -0.63
CA HIS A 67 -11.05 13.43 -0.34
C HIS A 67 -10.91 14.54 -1.38
N LEU A 68 -9.73 14.69 -1.99
CA LEU A 68 -9.50 15.63 -3.08
C LEU A 68 -10.06 15.15 -4.42
N THR A 69 -10.63 13.94 -4.50
CA THR A 69 -11.29 13.46 -5.71
C THR A 69 -12.37 14.47 -6.10
N PRO A 70 -12.30 15.07 -7.30
CA PRO A 70 -13.37 15.93 -7.77
C PRO A 70 -14.63 15.06 -7.85
N ARG A 71 -15.55 15.27 -6.92
CA ARG A 71 -16.89 14.68 -6.99
C ARG A 71 -17.52 15.26 -8.24
N GLU A 72 -17.81 14.41 -9.22
CA GLU A 72 -18.67 14.78 -10.34
C GLU A 72 -19.96 15.30 -9.72
N SER A 73 -20.13 16.61 -9.70
CA SER A 73 -21.41 17.26 -9.44
C SER A 73 -22.31 16.80 -10.58
N VAL A 74 -23.02 15.71 -10.34
CA VAL A 74 -24.03 15.17 -11.25
C VAL A 74 -25.06 16.28 -11.45
N GLY A 75 -24.98 16.96 -12.59
CA GLY A 75 -26.05 17.71 -13.23
C GLY A 75 -26.73 18.79 -12.39
N GLN A 76 -26.20 20.01 -12.48
CA GLN A 76 -27.07 21.18 -12.71
C GLN A 76 -26.42 22.03 -13.80
N VAL A 77 -26.40 21.48 -15.02
CA VAL A 77 -26.32 22.32 -16.21
C VAL A 77 -27.72 22.87 -16.40
N HIS A 78 -27.95 24.07 -15.88
CA HIS A 78 -28.96 24.94 -16.45
C HIS A 78 -28.45 25.26 -17.86
N GLN A 79 -29.06 24.58 -18.83
CA GLN A 79 -28.70 24.62 -20.24
C GLN A 79 -29.27 25.89 -20.84
N ASP A 80 -28.70 27.05 -20.50
CA ASP A 80 -28.97 28.30 -21.21
C ASP A 80 -27.89 28.51 -22.27
N SER A 81 -28.28 28.14 -23.49
CA SER A 81 -27.73 28.39 -24.82
C SER A 81 -26.65 29.49 -24.94
N HIS A 82 -25.37 29.10 -24.90
CA HIS A 82 -24.30 29.82 -25.60
C HIS A 82 -23.15 28.84 -25.92
N GLU A 83 -23.14 28.34 -27.16
CA GLU A 83 -22.54 27.06 -27.56
C GLU A 83 -21.06 27.10 -27.99
N ASP A 84 -20.36 28.25 -27.96
CA ASP A 84 -19.04 28.33 -28.60
C ASP A 84 -17.82 28.47 -27.67
N SER A 85 -17.99 28.47 -26.34
CA SER A 85 -16.86 28.61 -25.38
C SER A 85 -16.56 27.36 -24.53
N ASN A 86 -17.31 26.27 -24.68
CA ASN A 86 -17.26 25.13 -23.75
C ASN A 86 -16.21 24.05 -24.07
N VAL A 87 -15.69 23.96 -25.30
CA VAL A 87 -14.77 22.88 -25.71
C VAL A 87 -13.45 22.90 -24.92
N ASN A 88 -12.96 24.08 -24.53
CA ASN A 88 -11.70 24.22 -23.79
C ASN A 88 -11.82 23.86 -22.29
N ALA A 89 -13.00 24.04 -21.70
CA ALA A 89 -13.23 23.78 -20.27
C ALA A 89 -13.29 22.27 -19.98
N ASP A 90 -13.98 21.51 -20.84
CA ASP A 90 -14.13 20.06 -20.70
C ASP A 90 -12.78 19.34 -20.83
N GLN A 91 -11.95 19.75 -21.79
CA GLN A 91 -10.62 19.17 -21.99
C GLN A 91 -9.68 19.39 -20.79
N CYS A 92 -9.84 20.50 -20.05
CA CYS A 92 -9.08 20.80 -18.85
C CYS A 92 -9.48 19.88 -17.67
N GLN A 93 -10.77 19.60 -17.51
CA GLN A 93 -11.27 18.71 -16.45
C GLN A 93 -10.83 17.26 -16.65
N GLU A 94 -10.82 16.77 -17.89
CA GLU A 94 -10.36 15.41 -18.20
C GLU A 94 -8.89 15.18 -17.84
N LYS A 95 -8.02 16.14 -18.15
CA LYS A 95 -6.59 16.06 -17.81
C LYS A 95 -6.41 15.96 -16.30
N LYS A 96 -7.08 16.83 -15.52
CA LYS A 96 -7.02 16.81 -14.05
C LYS A 96 -7.45 15.46 -13.47
N ARG A 97 -8.55 14.90 -13.98
CA ARG A 97 -9.06 13.58 -13.57
C ARG A 97 -8.07 12.46 -13.87
N LYS A 98 -7.40 12.50 -15.03
CA LYS A 98 -6.39 11.49 -15.40
C LYS A 98 -5.19 11.51 -14.45
N TYR A 99 -4.67 12.69 -14.13
CA TYR A 99 -3.56 12.84 -13.16
C TYR A 99 -3.96 12.36 -11.77
N PHE A 100 -5.18 12.69 -11.35
CA PHE A 100 -5.74 12.24 -10.07
C PHE A 100 -5.75 10.70 -9.94
N TRP A 101 -6.34 10.00 -10.92
CA TRP A 101 -6.37 8.54 -10.90
C TRP A 101 -4.99 7.89 -10.99
N ASN A 102 -4.05 8.51 -11.71
CA ASN A 102 -2.67 8.04 -11.75
C ASN A 102 -2.00 8.20 -10.37
N GLY A 103 -2.22 9.31 -9.68
CA GLY A 103 -1.76 9.50 -8.30
C GLY A 103 -2.36 8.48 -7.33
N LEU A 104 -3.65 8.15 -7.48
CA LEU A 104 -4.31 7.18 -6.61
C LEU A 104 -3.80 5.74 -6.83
N VAL A 105 -3.59 5.34 -8.09
CA VAL A 105 -2.94 4.06 -8.44
C VAL A 105 -1.51 4.02 -7.92
N PHE A 106 -0.77 5.13 -8.02
CA PHE A 106 0.59 5.24 -7.51
C PHE A 106 0.63 4.98 -6.00
N VAL A 107 -0.20 5.68 -5.20
CA VAL A 107 -0.24 5.47 -3.75
C VAL A 107 -0.69 4.04 -3.40
N ALA A 108 -1.73 3.51 -4.07
CA ALA A 108 -2.16 2.12 -3.85
C ALA A 108 -1.04 1.09 -4.16
N SER A 109 -0.17 1.39 -5.13
CA SER A 109 0.98 0.55 -5.46
C SER A 109 2.03 0.57 -4.35
N PHE A 110 2.21 1.69 -3.63
CA PHE A 110 3.10 1.74 -2.46
C PHE A 110 2.53 1.00 -1.26
N ILE A 111 1.23 1.14 -0.98
CA ILE A 111 0.52 0.41 0.07
C ILE A 111 0.71 -1.11 -0.09
N PHE A 112 0.63 -1.61 -1.32
CA PHE A 112 0.91 -3.01 -1.62
C PHE A 112 2.42 -3.33 -1.64
N GLY A 113 3.19 -2.53 -2.37
CA GLY A 113 4.57 -2.85 -2.73
C GLY A 113 5.53 -2.83 -1.55
N ARG A 114 5.39 -1.90 -0.60
CA ARG A 114 6.28 -1.81 0.57
C ARG A 114 6.23 -3.07 1.44
N PRO A 115 5.07 -3.49 1.98
CA PRO A 115 5.01 -4.69 2.80
C PRO A 115 5.39 -5.93 1.97
N ALA A 116 5.06 -5.98 0.67
CA ALA A 116 5.45 -7.11 -0.18
C ALA A 116 6.96 -7.26 -0.34
N VAL A 117 7.69 -6.16 -0.60
CA VAL A 117 9.17 -6.18 -0.71
C VAL A 117 9.80 -6.62 0.61
N VAL A 118 9.32 -6.10 1.73
CA VAL A 118 9.84 -6.44 3.06
C VAL A 118 9.52 -7.91 3.40
N LEU A 119 8.31 -8.38 3.06
CA LEU A 119 7.90 -9.77 3.26
C LEU A 119 8.80 -10.72 2.46
N VAL A 120 9.01 -10.47 1.17
CA VAL A 120 9.90 -11.28 0.32
C VAL A 120 11.32 -11.26 0.88
N TYR A 121 11.85 -10.09 1.22
CA TYR A 121 13.20 -9.97 1.78
C TYR A 121 13.34 -10.79 3.06
N THR A 122 12.41 -10.63 4.01
CA THR A 122 12.47 -11.32 5.31
C THR A 122 12.36 -12.83 5.18
N PHE A 123 11.48 -13.35 4.30
CA PHE A 123 11.39 -14.80 4.06
C PHE A 123 12.60 -15.37 3.32
N VAL A 124 13.13 -14.65 2.32
CA VAL A 124 14.33 -15.09 1.59
C VAL A 124 15.53 -15.16 2.53
N GLU A 125 15.76 -14.12 3.33
CA GLU A 125 16.88 -14.08 4.28
C GLU A 125 16.69 -15.10 5.42
N TRP A 126 15.46 -15.31 5.89
CA TRP A 126 15.17 -16.38 6.85
C TRP A 126 15.47 -17.77 6.28
N GLY A 127 15.02 -18.06 5.06
CA GLY A 127 15.27 -19.35 4.41
C GLY A 127 16.75 -19.63 4.15
N ARG A 128 17.57 -18.59 3.93
CA ARG A 128 19.03 -18.72 3.86
C ARG A 128 19.65 -19.04 5.21
N ALA A 129 19.18 -18.39 6.27
CA ALA A 129 19.63 -18.63 7.64
C ALA A 129 19.36 -20.08 8.09
N GLU A 130 18.18 -20.63 7.77
CA GLU A 130 17.80 -21.99 8.16
C GLU A 130 18.63 -23.08 7.45
N LYS A 131 19.08 -22.81 6.21
CA LYS A 131 19.93 -23.75 5.44
C LYS A 131 21.39 -23.80 5.91
N GLY A 132 21.74 -23.12 7.00
CA GLY A 132 23.09 -23.12 7.54
C GLY A 132 24.08 -22.25 6.75
N ASP A 133 23.60 -21.47 5.78
CA ASP A 133 24.40 -20.54 4.97
C ASP A 133 24.74 -19.25 5.75
N MET A 134 24.75 -19.34 7.08
CA MET A 134 25.25 -18.28 7.94
C MET A 134 26.76 -18.23 7.78
N MET A 135 27.24 -17.35 6.89
CA MET A 135 28.67 -17.04 6.79
C MET A 135 29.22 -16.75 8.20
N MET A 136 30.01 -17.67 8.75
CA MET A 136 30.53 -17.67 10.13
C MET A 136 31.27 -16.38 10.54
N GLY A 137 31.49 -15.42 9.64
CA GLY A 137 32.15 -14.14 9.93
C GLY A 137 31.30 -12.87 9.75
N LYS A 138 30.03 -12.94 9.31
CA LYS A 138 29.24 -11.72 8.95
C LYS A 138 28.12 -11.33 9.92
N GLY A 139 27.93 -12.07 11.01
CA GLY A 139 26.88 -11.80 11.99
C GLY A 139 25.48 -12.20 11.49
N TYR A 140 24.48 -11.95 12.32
CA TYR A 140 23.08 -12.27 12.01
C TYR A 140 22.52 -11.28 10.97
N PHE A 141 21.86 -11.82 9.94
CA PHE A 141 21.31 -11.02 8.83
C PHE A 141 20.04 -10.26 9.22
N THR A 142 19.19 -10.84 10.06
CA THR A 142 17.96 -10.21 10.55
C THR A 142 17.91 -10.20 12.07
N THR A 143 17.23 -9.20 12.63
CA THR A 143 16.95 -9.11 14.08
C THR A 143 16.20 -10.34 14.59
N GLU A 144 15.28 -10.87 13.78
CA GLU A 144 14.52 -12.09 14.12
C GLU A 144 15.45 -13.29 14.26
N THR A 145 16.32 -13.54 13.27
CA THR A 145 17.27 -14.68 13.34
C THR A 145 18.19 -14.61 14.54
N TRP A 146 18.67 -13.40 14.88
CA TRP A 146 19.47 -13.19 16.09
C TRP A 146 18.66 -13.50 17.35
N ALA A 147 17.47 -12.90 17.49
CA ALA A 147 16.64 -13.05 18.67
C ALA A 147 16.28 -14.52 18.92
N CYS A 148 15.93 -15.25 17.87
CA CYS A 148 15.58 -16.65 17.97
C CYS A 148 16.79 -17.54 18.30
N ALA A 149 17.98 -17.27 17.73
CA ALA A 149 19.20 -17.98 18.11
C ALA A 149 19.64 -17.67 19.55
N ALA A 150 19.54 -16.41 19.98
CA ALA A 150 19.82 -15.99 21.35
C ALA A 150 18.85 -16.65 22.35
N SER A 151 17.57 -16.78 21.98
CA SER A 151 16.58 -17.52 22.77
C SER A 151 16.95 -18.99 22.91
N GLN A 152 17.44 -19.65 21.86
CA GLN A 152 17.90 -21.05 21.92
C GLN A 152 19.15 -21.20 22.78
N ALA A 153 20.02 -20.17 22.81
CA ALA A 153 21.18 -20.10 23.67
C ALA A 153 20.85 -19.74 25.15
N GLY A 154 19.57 -19.53 25.49
CA GLY A 154 19.13 -19.25 26.85
C GLY A 154 19.31 -17.79 27.31
N VAL A 155 19.47 -16.84 26.38
CA VAL A 155 19.53 -15.41 26.72
C VAL A 155 18.16 -14.95 27.22
N GLU A 156 18.14 -14.37 28.42
CA GLU A 156 16.92 -13.87 29.06
C GLU A 156 16.22 -12.81 28.19
N GLY A 157 14.89 -12.89 28.05
CA GLY A 157 14.09 -11.97 27.24
C GLY A 157 14.15 -12.17 25.72
N ALA A 158 15.18 -12.85 25.19
CA ALA A 158 15.33 -13.06 23.75
C ALA A 158 14.18 -13.88 23.12
N GLY A 159 13.57 -14.79 23.89
CA GLY A 159 12.41 -15.56 23.45
C GLY A 159 11.18 -14.69 23.14
N SER A 160 10.89 -13.69 23.98
CA SER A 160 9.78 -12.75 23.73
C SER A 160 10.04 -11.93 22.47
N VAL A 161 11.27 -11.41 22.34
CA VAL A 161 11.72 -10.63 21.18
C VAL A 161 11.62 -11.45 19.89
N CYS A 162 12.01 -12.72 19.90
CA CYS A 162 11.86 -13.63 18.76
C CYS A 162 10.39 -13.81 18.37
N GLN A 163 9.50 -14.02 19.35
CA GLN A 163 8.06 -14.19 19.09
C GLN A 163 7.41 -12.91 18.55
N GLU A 164 7.75 -11.74 19.09
CA GLU A 164 7.24 -10.45 18.63
C GLU A 164 7.67 -10.14 17.19
N LEU A 165 8.95 -10.35 16.86
CA LEU A 165 9.47 -10.14 15.50
C LEU A 165 8.86 -11.11 14.51
N ARG A 166 8.68 -12.38 14.91
CA ARG A 166 7.97 -13.38 14.12
C ARG A 166 6.52 -12.94 13.87
N ALA A 167 5.81 -12.49 14.90
CA ALA A 167 4.45 -11.99 14.78
C ALA A 167 4.37 -10.78 13.83
N ALA A 168 5.29 -9.82 13.95
CA ALA A 168 5.38 -8.66 13.06
C ALA A 168 5.55 -9.08 11.59
N ARG A 169 6.40 -10.08 11.30
CA ARG A 169 6.56 -10.62 9.94
C ARG A 169 5.26 -11.24 9.42
N TYR A 170 4.55 -12.01 10.24
CA TYR A 170 3.29 -12.62 9.82
C TYR A 170 2.15 -11.61 9.65
N LEU A 171 2.17 -10.49 10.38
CA LEU A 171 1.21 -9.38 10.19
C LEU A 171 1.36 -8.66 8.86
N LEU A 172 2.55 -8.70 8.23
CA LEU A 172 2.74 -8.17 6.88
C LEU A 172 1.97 -8.98 5.81
N ILE A 173 1.63 -10.25 6.06
CA ILE A 173 0.86 -11.07 5.11
C ILE A 173 -0.55 -10.49 4.88
N PRO A 174 -1.40 -10.32 5.91
CA PRO A 174 -2.71 -9.71 5.72
C PRO A 174 -2.59 -8.27 5.20
N GLU A 175 -1.54 -7.52 5.57
CA GLU A 175 -1.29 -6.18 5.01
C GLU A 175 -1.09 -6.23 3.48
N VAL A 176 -0.29 -7.15 2.96
CA VAL A 176 -0.11 -7.37 1.52
C VAL A 176 -1.42 -7.77 0.84
N VAL A 177 -2.19 -8.67 1.45
CA VAL A 177 -3.49 -9.12 0.91
C VAL A 177 -4.48 -7.96 0.81
N LEU A 178 -4.59 -7.14 1.87
CA LEU A 178 -5.45 -5.96 1.87
C LEU A 178 -4.96 -4.90 0.89
N GLY A 179 -3.64 -4.68 0.81
CA GLY A 179 -3.04 -3.76 -0.14
C GLY A 179 -3.31 -4.15 -1.60
N ALA A 180 -3.23 -5.44 -1.92
CA ALA A 180 -3.57 -5.98 -3.24
C ALA A 180 -5.05 -5.73 -3.56
N ALA A 181 -5.95 -5.97 -2.60
CA ALA A 181 -7.38 -5.71 -2.77
C ALA A 181 -7.67 -4.23 -3.04
N ILE A 182 -7.03 -3.29 -2.32
CA ILE A 182 -7.15 -1.85 -2.59
C ILE A 182 -6.66 -1.53 -4.01
N LEU A 183 -5.49 -2.03 -4.39
CA LEU A 183 -4.92 -1.77 -5.72
C LEU A 183 -5.85 -2.25 -6.83
N GLU A 184 -6.39 -3.47 -6.71
CA GLU A 184 -7.34 -4.04 -7.67
C GLU A 184 -8.62 -3.21 -7.76
N LEU A 185 -9.20 -2.82 -6.60
CA LEU A 185 -10.39 -1.96 -6.56
C LEU A 185 -10.12 -0.62 -7.26
N VAL A 186 -8.96 0.00 -7.02
CA VAL A 186 -8.56 1.26 -7.64
C VAL A 186 -8.45 1.13 -9.17
N ILE A 187 -7.82 0.07 -9.66
CA ILE A 187 -7.68 -0.20 -11.10
C ILE A 187 -9.05 -0.47 -11.72
N CYS A 188 -9.90 -1.26 -11.06
CA CYS A 188 -11.25 -1.57 -11.51
C CYS A 188 -12.10 -0.29 -11.63
N MET A 189 -12.04 0.60 -10.63
CA MET A 189 -12.72 1.90 -10.70
C MET A 189 -12.24 2.75 -11.87
N LYS A 190 -10.92 2.90 -12.01
CA LYS A 190 -10.32 3.67 -13.12
C LYS A 190 -10.83 3.18 -14.47
N SER A 191 -10.86 1.85 -14.65
CA SER A 191 -11.31 1.21 -15.89
C SER A 191 -12.80 1.48 -16.17
N ARG A 192 -13.67 1.39 -15.15
CA ARG A 192 -15.11 1.70 -15.28
C ARG A 192 -15.37 3.16 -15.66
N PHE A 193 -14.57 4.09 -15.15
CA PHE A 193 -14.70 5.50 -15.50
C PHE A 193 -14.19 5.83 -16.90
N SER A 194 -13.16 5.13 -17.39
CA SER A 194 -12.69 5.29 -18.76
C SER A 194 -13.64 4.68 -19.80
N GLY A 195 -14.36 3.60 -19.47
CA GLY A 195 -15.24 2.90 -20.41
C GLY A 195 -16.52 3.64 -20.82
N ARG A 196 -17.00 4.61 -20.03
CA ARG A 196 -18.25 5.34 -20.33
C ARG A 196 -18.17 6.30 -21.53
N LYS A 197 -16.99 6.57 -22.09
CA LYS A 197 -16.82 7.56 -23.17
C LYS A 197 -16.90 7.01 -24.59
N LYS A 198 -16.86 5.69 -24.78
CA LYS A 198 -16.78 5.10 -26.13
C LYS A 198 -18.10 4.89 -26.91
N PRO A 199 -19.31 4.79 -26.32
CA PRO A 199 -20.45 4.32 -27.10
C PRO A 199 -21.01 5.35 -28.11
N ALA A 200 -20.78 6.66 -27.93
CA ALA A 200 -21.36 7.67 -28.80
C ALA A 200 -20.63 7.85 -30.15
N GLU A 201 -19.33 7.56 -30.20
CA GLU A 201 -18.53 7.76 -31.42
C GLU A 201 -18.66 6.57 -32.39
N GLU A 202 -18.90 5.38 -31.87
CA GLU A 202 -19.11 4.15 -32.65
C GLU A 202 -20.53 4.11 -33.28
N GLU A 203 -21.53 4.70 -32.62
CA GLU A 203 -22.88 4.86 -33.16
C GLU A 203 -22.96 5.96 -34.25
N ALA A 204 -22.17 7.03 -34.11
CA ALA A 204 -22.02 8.07 -35.14
C ALA A 204 -21.27 7.57 -36.39
N ALA A 205 -20.24 6.74 -36.23
CA ALA A 205 -19.53 6.12 -37.35
C ALA A 205 -20.38 5.08 -38.11
N SER A 206 -21.25 4.34 -37.39
CA SER A 206 -22.17 3.36 -37.99
C SER A 206 -23.29 4.00 -38.82
N THR A 207 -23.75 5.21 -38.44
CA THR A 207 -24.78 5.92 -39.20
C THR A 207 -24.23 6.63 -40.45
N ALA A 208 -22.98 7.11 -40.42
CA ALA A 208 -22.33 7.71 -41.59
C ALA A 208 -22.00 6.72 -42.72
N THR A 209 -21.93 5.41 -42.42
CA THR A 209 -21.60 4.38 -43.42
C THR A 209 -22.84 3.82 -44.14
N LYS A 210 -24.04 4.23 -43.73
CA LYS A 210 -25.32 3.78 -44.32
C LYS A 210 -26.00 4.82 -45.23
N ALA A 211 -25.38 5.97 -45.44
CA ALA A 211 -25.81 7.00 -46.38
C ALA A 211 -24.93 6.97 -47.64
#